data_AF-A0A962ID88-F1
#
_entry.id   AF-A0A962ID88-F1
#
_cell.length_a   1.000
_cell.length_b   1.000
_cell.length_c   1.000
_cell.angle_alpha   90.00
_cell.angle_beta   90.00
_cell.angle_gamma   90.00
#
_symmetry.space_group_name_H-M   'P 1'
#
loop_
_entity.id
_entity.type
_entity.pdbx_description
1 polymer ?
#
loop_
_entity_poly.entity_id
_entity_poly.type
_entity_poly.pdbx_seq_one_letter_code
_entity_poly.pdbx_strand_id
1 'polypeptide(L)'
;TDVACDLLAAGTCHCSDYANREVLVPDCLRLTPENLDQLYWMPPGCAYRLLQEGKDLPPWHHLVSGSMTSIHEQGESVAGRFVYSREVAEEDWQERIVEWPLKIPD
;
A
#
# COMPACT_ATOMS: atom_id res chain seq x y z
N THR A 1 0.41 8.78 -3.27
CA THR A 1 -0.88 9.26 -3.82
C THR A 1 -2.00 8.61 -3.03
N ASP A 2 -3.17 9.23 -2.98
CA ASP A 2 -4.41 8.60 -2.48
C ASP A 2 -5.30 8.04 -3.61
N VAL A 3 -4.80 7.99 -4.84
CA VAL A 3 -5.45 7.26 -5.94
C VAL A 3 -5.14 5.77 -5.81
N ALA A 4 -6.19 4.95 -5.71
CA ALA A 4 -6.08 3.50 -5.60
C ALA A 4 -6.54 2.79 -6.88
N CYS A 5 -5.95 1.62 -7.12
CA CYS A 5 -6.42 0.69 -8.13
C CYS A 5 -7.92 0.34 -7.92
N ASP A 6 -8.65 0.23 -9.02
CA ASP A 6 -10.06 -0.17 -9.05
C ASP A 6 -10.36 -1.54 -8.43
N LEU A 7 -9.35 -2.41 -8.27
CA LEU A 7 -9.45 -3.71 -7.61
C LEU A 7 -9.19 -3.65 -6.10
N LEU A 8 -8.94 -2.48 -5.50
CA LEU A 8 -8.76 -2.36 -4.06
C LEU A 8 -10.11 -2.49 -3.34
N ALA A 9 -10.28 -3.52 -2.50
CA ALA A 9 -11.48 -3.69 -1.69
C ALA A 9 -11.44 -2.72 -0.49
N ALA A 10 -12.31 -1.71 -0.48
CA ALA A 10 -12.32 -0.66 0.55
C ALA A 10 -12.39 -1.16 2.01
N GLY A 11 -13.09 -2.27 2.26
CA GLY A 11 -13.27 -2.80 3.61
C GLY A 11 -12.05 -3.51 4.20
N THR A 12 -11.25 -4.18 3.35
CA THR A 12 -10.10 -5.00 3.80
C THR A 12 -8.76 -4.46 3.33
N CYS A 13 -8.76 -3.50 2.40
CA CYS A 13 -7.57 -3.05 1.67
C CYS A 13 -6.80 -4.18 0.97
N HIS A 14 -7.48 -5.27 0.62
CA HIS A 14 -6.94 -6.33 -0.22
C HIS A 14 -7.35 -6.15 -1.68
N CYS A 15 -6.60 -6.75 -2.60
CA CYS A 15 -7.03 -6.87 -3.98
C CYS A 15 -8.23 -7.83 -4.08
N SER A 16 -9.30 -7.41 -4.74
CA SER A 16 -10.53 -8.18 -4.93
C SER A 16 -10.38 -9.31 -5.97
N ASP A 17 -9.48 -9.14 -6.93
CA ASP A 17 -9.11 -10.17 -7.92
C ASP A 17 -7.59 -10.27 -8.04
N TYR A 18 -6.97 -10.78 -6.97
CA TYR A 18 -5.52 -10.92 -6.94
C TYR A 18 -5.01 -11.88 -8.01
N ALA A 19 -5.78 -12.91 -8.39
CA ALA A 19 -5.35 -13.91 -9.37
C ALA A 19 -5.21 -13.32 -10.78
N ASN A 20 -6.10 -12.41 -11.18
CA ASN A 20 -6.10 -11.82 -12.51
C ASN A 20 -5.57 -10.38 -12.57
N ARG A 21 -5.05 -9.83 -11.45
CA ARG A 21 -4.64 -8.42 -11.31
C ARG A 21 -3.71 -7.91 -12.41
N GLU A 22 -2.76 -8.72 -12.87
CA GLU A 22 -1.77 -8.33 -13.90
C GLU A 22 -2.40 -8.28 -15.31
N VAL A 23 -3.48 -9.02 -15.54
CA VAL A 23 -4.25 -8.99 -16.80
C VAL A 23 -5.21 -7.81 -16.79
N LEU A 24 -5.86 -7.56 -15.65
CA LEU A 24 -6.86 -6.51 -15.50
C LEU A 24 -6.24 -5.11 -15.35
N VAL A 25 -5.05 -5.03 -14.76
CA VAL A 25 -4.35 -3.78 -14.45
C VAL A 25 -2.89 -3.95 -14.89
N PRO A 26 -2.55 -3.56 -16.13
CA PRO A 26 -1.21 -3.75 -16.69
C PRO A 26 -0.08 -3.12 -15.86
N ASP A 27 -0.39 -2.05 -15.13
CA ASP A 27 0.57 -1.35 -14.24
C ASP A 27 0.66 -1.98 -12.84
N CYS A 28 -0.02 -3.10 -12.58
CA CYS A 28 0.04 -3.79 -11.30
C CYS A 28 1.45 -4.35 -11.04
N LEU A 29 2.21 -3.66 -10.20
CA LEU A 29 3.55 -4.06 -9.84
C LEU A 29 3.56 -5.36 -9.02
N ARG A 30 4.26 -6.37 -9.54
CA ARG A 30 4.58 -7.58 -8.77
C ARG A 30 5.84 -7.35 -7.95
N LEU A 31 5.73 -7.49 -6.63
CA LEU A 31 6.87 -7.45 -5.71
C LEU A 31 7.54 -8.82 -5.66
N THR A 32 8.86 -8.85 -5.82
CA THR A 32 9.68 -10.06 -5.62
C THR A 32 10.94 -9.69 -4.85
N PRO A 33 11.57 -10.61 -4.10
CA PRO A 33 12.80 -10.33 -3.39
C PRO A 33 13.89 -9.70 -4.28
N GLU A 34 13.92 -10.05 -5.56
CA GLU A 34 14.92 -9.58 -6.53
C GLU A 34 14.69 -8.13 -7.01
N ASN A 35 13.49 -7.57 -6.83
CA ASN A 35 13.17 -6.23 -7.30
C ASN A 35 13.00 -5.19 -6.19
N LEU A 36 13.04 -5.59 -4.92
CA LEU A 36 12.86 -4.68 -3.78
C LEU A 36 13.86 -3.51 -3.78
N ASP A 37 15.10 -3.76 -4.22
CA ASP A 37 16.19 -2.78 -4.30
C ASP A 37 15.85 -1.59 -5.21
N GLN A 38 14.98 -1.82 -6.20
CA GLN A 38 14.56 -0.82 -7.19
C GLN A 38 13.37 0.02 -6.70
N LEU A 39 12.78 -0.35 -5.57
CA LEU A 39 11.54 0.20 -5.06
C LEU A 39 11.77 1.11 -3.84
N TYR A 40 12.87 1.87 -3.87
CA TYR A 40 13.26 2.81 -2.82
C TYR A 40 12.21 3.91 -2.54
N TRP A 41 11.33 4.15 -3.51
CA TRP A 41 10.21 5.10 -3.41
C TRP A 41 9.06 4.57 -2.55
N MET A 42 9.06 3.29 -2.16
CA MET A 42 8.04 2.75 -1.25
C MET A 42 8.10 3.48 0.11
N PRO A 43 6.93 3.66 0.77
CA PRO A 43 6.86 4.26 2.08
C PRO A 43 7.84 3.62 3.08
N PRO A 44 8.46 4.38 3.98
CA PRO A 44 9.40 3.85 4.97
C PRO A 44 8.78 2.82 5.92
N GLY A 45 7.45 2.87 6.15
CA GLY A 45 6.71 1.85 6.91
C GLY A 45 6.32 0.60 6.11
N CYS A 46 6.70 0.50 4.82
CA CYS A 46 6.39 -0.67 4.01
C CYS A 46 7.09 -1.92 4.55
N ALA A 47 6.34 -2.98 4.82
CA ALA A 47 6.87 -4.23 5.37
C ALA A 47 8.00 -4.83 4.51
N TYR A 48 7.84 -4.84 3.18
CA TYR A 48 8.87 -5.36 2.28
C TYR A 48 10.16 -4.55 2.34
N ARG A 49 10.05 -3.22 2.42
CA ARG A 49 11.20 -2.33 2.55
C ARG A 49 11.90 -2.51 3.90
N LEU A 50 11.14 -2.56 5.00
CA LEU A 50 11.68 -2.78 6.34
C LEU A 50 12.46 -4.10 6.42
N LEU A 51 11.87 -5.18 5.91
CA LEU A 51 12.52 -6.49 5.89
C LEU A 51 13.78 -6.50 5.02
N GLN A 52 13.76 -5.84 3.85
CA GLN A 52 14.94 -5.70 2.98
C GLN A 52 16.06 -4.90 3.67
N GLU A 53 15.72 -3.89 4.45
CA GLU A 53 16.65 -3.07 5.24
C GLU A 53 17.09 -3.74 6.56
N GLY A 54 16.61 -4.95 6.86
CA GLY A 54 16.93 -5.67 8.10
C GLY A 54 16.32 -5.03 9.36
N LYS A 55 15.23 -4.28 9.21
CA LYS A 55 14.49 -3.63 10.30
C LYS A 55 13.32 -4.48 10.77
N ASP A 56 12.93 -4.26 12.02
CA ASP A 56 11.74 -4.90 12.61
C ASP A 56 10.44 -4.37 11.99
N LEU A 57 9.42 -5.24 11.97
CA LEU A 57 8.07 -4.83 11.63
C LEU A 57 7.42 -4.10 12.83
N PRO A 58 6.62 -3.06 12.59
CA PRO A 58 5.94 -2.36 13.69
C PRO A 58 5.01 -3.28 14.50
N PRO A 59 4.77 -3.00 15.79
CA PRO A 59 3.92 -3.84 16.63
C PRO A 59 2.48 -4.01 16.13
N TRP A 60 1.97 -3.03 15.38
CA TRP A 60 0.63 -3.06 14.77
C TRP A 60 0.56 -3.87 13.47
N HIS A 61 1.69 -4.33 12.92
CA HIS A 61 1.71 -5.11 11.70
C HIS A 61 1.15 -6.52 11.94
N HIS A 62 0.28 -7.04 11.07
CA HIS A 62 -0.44 -8.30 11.28
C HIS A 62 0.46 -9.53 11.52
N LEU A 63 1.66 -9.56 10.94
CA LEU A 63 2.65 -10.62 11.20
C LEU A 63 3.25 -10.58 12.63
N VAL A 64 3.12 -9.44 13.32
CA VAL A 64 3.58 -9.25 14.70
C VAL A 64 2.40 -9.30 15.66
N SER A 65 1.32 -8.55 15.39
CA SER A 65 0.13 -8.46 16.24
C SER A 65 -0.77 -9.69 16.18
N GLY A 66 -0.70 -10.47 15.09
CA GLY A 66 -1.67 -11.52 14.76
C GLY A 66 -3.06 -11.01 14.36
N SER A 67 -3.27 -9.68 14.33
CA SER A 67 -4.54 -9.06 13.98
C SER A 67 -4.45 -8.36 12.62
N MET A 68 -5.43 -8.61 11.76
CA MET A 68 -5.60 -7.87 10.51
C MET A 68 -6.19 -6.47 10.75
N THR A 69 -6.78 -6.20 11.92
CA THR A 69 -7.44 -4.92 12.21
C THR A 69 -6.48 -3.88 12.80
N SER A 70 -5.38 -4.29 13.43
CA SER A 70 -4.49 -3.38 14.17
C SER A 70 -3.87 -2.30 13.28
N ILE A 71 -3.57 -2.60 12.02
CA ILE A 71 -3.09 -1.60 11.06
C ILE A 71 -4.13 -0.51 10.77
N HIS A 72 -5.42 -0.88 10.72
CA HIS A 72 -6.52 0.05 10.50
C HIS A 72 -6.78 0.89 11.75
N GLU A 73 -6.78 0.26 12.93
CA GLU A 73 -6.95 0.91 14.23
C GLU A 73 -5.83 1.93 14.51
N GLN A 74 -4.60 1.63 14.09
CA GLN A 74 -3.46 2.53 14.21
C GLN A 74 -3.48 3.68 13.18
N GLY A 75 -4.33 3.61 12.16
CA GLY A 75 -4.37 4.61 11.09
C GLY A 75 -3.26 4.48 10.04
N GLU A 76 -2.52 3.38 10.06
CA GLU A 76 -1.42 3.07 9.12
C GLU A 76 -1.91 2.40 7.84
N SER A 77 -3.23 2.23 7.72
CA SER A 77 -3.88 1.73 6.52
C SER A 77 -4.37 2.86 5.61
N VAL A 78 -4.47 2.54 4.32
CA VAL A 78 -5.14 3.39 3.32
C VAL A 78 -6.67 3.34 3.43
N ALA A 79 -7.25 2.46 4.26
CA ALA A 79 -8.69 2.30 4.44
C ALA A 79 -9.40 3.65 4.66
N GLY A 80 -10.40 3.95 3.82
CA GLY A 80 -11.16 5.20 3.88
C GLY A 80 -10.37 6.48 3.51
N ARG A 81 -9.14 6.33 3.01
CA ARG A 81 -8.22 7.43 2.68
C ARG A 81 -7.76 7.36 1.22
N PHE A 82 -8.64 6.92 0.33
CA PHE A 82 -8.38 6.84 -1.10
C PHE A 82 -9.61 7.13 -1.96
N VAL A 83 -9.36 7.43 -3.23
CA VAL A 83 -10.34 7.47 -4.32
C VAL A 83 -9.94 6.46 -5.38
N TYR A 84 -10.91 5.89 -6.11
CA TYR A 84 -10.56 4.94 -7.15
C TYR A 84 -9.98 5.64 -8.38
N SER A 85 -9.07 4.99 -9.09
CA SER A 85 -8.49 5.49 -10.33
C SER A 85 -9.55 5.89 -11.36
N ARG A 86 -10.66 5.13 -11.48
CA ARG A 86 -11.78 5.48 -12.38
C ARG A 86 -12.55 6.76 -12.00
N GLU A 87 -12.35 7.28 -10.79
CA GLU A 87 -13.07 8.46 -10.27
C GLU A 87 -12.28 9.76 -10.45
N VAL A 88 -11.02 9.68 -10.91
CA VAL A 88 -10.11 10.82 -11.06
C VAL A 88 -9.48 10.77 -12.45
N ALA A 89 -9.53 11.88 -13.18
CA ALA A 89 -8.85 12.00 -14.46
C ALA A 89 -7.32 11.85 -14.26
N GLU A 90 -6.64 11.18 -15.18
CA GLU A 90 -5.22 10.85 -15.03
C GLU A 90 -4.35 12.11 -14.93
N GLU A 91 -4.73 13.18 -15.65
CA GLU A 91 -4.09 14.50 -15.57
C GLU A 91 -4.10 15.10 -14.16
N ASP A 92 -5.09 14.75 -13.34
CA ASP A 92 -5.27 15.27 -11.99
C ASP A 92 -4.58 14.39 -10.92
N TRP A 93 -4.01 13.23 -11.28
CA TRP A 93 -3.39 12.31 -10.31
C TRP A 93 -2.21 12.94 -9.55
N GLN A 94 -1.52 13.92 -10.15
CA GLN A 94 -0.39 14.61 -9.50
C GLN A 94 -0.85 15.47 -8.32
N GLU A 95 -2.07 16.01 -8.35
CA GLU A 95 -2.65 16.81 -7.27
C GLU A 95 -3.05 15.93 -6.07
N ARG A 96 -3.08 14.60 -6.27
CA ARG A 96 -3.46 13.59 -5.28
C ARG A 96 -2.26 12.97 -4.56
N ILE A 97 -1.07 13.55 -4.70
CA ILE A 97 0.11 13.15 -3.93
C ILE A 97 -0.09 13.50 -2.46
N VAL A 98 0.20 12.55 -1.57
CA VAL A 98 -0.01 12.65 -0.12
C VAL A 98 1.24 12.22 0.62
N GLU A 99 1.51 12.87 1.76
CA GLU A 99 2.74 12.68 2.54
C GLU A 99 2.57 11.76 3.75
N TRP A 100 1.34 11.46 4.15
CA TRP A 100 1.09 10.64 5.35
C TRP A 100 1.80 9.28 5.37
N PRO A 101 2.03 8.55 4.25
CA PRO A 101 2.77 7.29 4.29
C PRO A 101 4.28 7.50 4.55
N LEU A 102 4.80 8.72 4.33
CA LEU A 102 6.21 9.04 4.51
C LEU A 102 6.58 9.33 5.97
N LYS A 103 5.56 9.50 6.83
CA LYS A 103 5.76 9.71 8.26
C LYS A 103 5.88 8.34 8.91
N ILE A 104 7.04 8.04 9.49
CA ILE A 104 7.18 6.88 10.38
C ILE A 104 6.59 7.32 11.73
N PRO A 105 5.59 6.60 12.27
CA PRO A 105 5.11 6.87 13.63
C PRO A 105 6.25 6.64 14.63
N ASP A 106 6.39 7.54 15.60
CA ASP A 106 7.35 7.40 16.72
C ASP A 106 7.13 6.11 17.52
#